data_AF-A0A1H6TKX2-F1
#
_entry.id   AF-A0A1H6TKX2-F1
#
_cell.length_a   1.000
_cell.length_b   1.000
_cell.length_c   1.000
_cell.angle_alpha   90.00
_cell.angle_beta   90.00
_cell.angle_gamma   90.00
#
_symmetry.space_group_name_H-M   'P 1'
#
loop_
_entity.id
_entity.type
_entity.pdbx_description
1 polymer ?
#
loop_
_entity_poly.entity_id
_entity_poly.type
_entity_poly.pdbx_seq_one_letter_code
_entity_poly.pdbx_strand_id
1 'polypeptide(L)'
;MRRGSITVFMSLSMMLVMSLFFTLAEGVHQKLLSNEKILLAVRTTENMEAMYNKILWEQFHILGVDAGFGKDDGTVVRFQNKAEGYLLDAIRTEGIDFSRFQDATLEVSNYAFLTDQDAAGFVQEAANQVKYLVTESLVEEWTSQYQQIASDSEVTDSVDDLIEEGQQASEELKNSSETSSAKETSSARETSSVKGTSSEAGIVGASAGKRCGFLLTESTKEENTEDSNEQETESNKYEGEENPLEVIDSLMEDGILSIALPEGFEVSDQALTVESGERVSGRTLNTGNATDVSDASVVEQILLEQYLIETFQSAIVDQGREGLKYEMEYILCGKDSDRANLESTLLRILALREVENLIAIHSDAKKIAEADSYALAITTATATPILYEAVKYGIIAVWALIESVLDLRTLLCGGRIAIVKTPVEWTSELLNFSSYLGTGKKAKESEIGLAYNDYLRILMLFEAKSNLAYRAMDICEIEIRGVEHYENFRMDHVLVKADMKYSFDASPIFFTFVPQLQGKYDGYRMEAENVFSYL
;
A
#
# COMPACT_ATOMS: atom_id res chain seq x y z
N MET A 1 -0.90 -101.36 12.30
CA MET A 1 -1.27 -100.13 11.56
C MET A 1 -1.64 -98.92 12.43
N ARG A 2 -1.57 -98.94 13.78
CA ARG A 2 -1.97 -97.79 14.63
C ARG A 2 -0.90 -96.70 14.88
N ARG A 3 0.36 -96.90 14.46
CA ARG A 3 1.45 -95.93 14.74
C ARG A 3 1.61 -94.84 13.67
N GLY A 4 1.26 -95.09 12.41
CA GLY A 4 1.32 -94.08 11.34
C GLY A 4 0.17 -93.07 11.38
N SER A 5 -1.02 -93.48 11.87
CA SER A 5 -2.20 -92.60 11.94
C SER A 5 -2.06 -91.47 12.96
N ILE A 6 -1.30 -91.68 14.05
CA ILE A 6 -1.05 -90.64 15.07
C ILE A 6 -0.13 -89.55 14.51
N THR A 7 0.91 -89.93 13.76
CA THR A 7 1.84 -88.97 13.13
C THR A 7 1.15 -88.14 12.05
N VAL A 8 0.30 -88.76 11.22
CA VAL A 8 -0.47 -88.04 10.19
C VAL A 8 -1.45 -87.05 10.84
N PHE A 9 -2.22 -87.49 11.84
CA PHE A 9 -3.13 -86.60 12.57
C PHE A 9 -2.38 -85.43 13.24
N MET A 10 -1.25 -85.70 13.89
CA MET A 10 -0.42 -84.67 14.53
C MET A 10 0.18 -83.69 13.52
N SER A 11 0.60 -84.15 12.34
CA SER A 11 1.09 -83.25 11.28
C SER A 11 0.00 -82.34 10.73
N LEU A 12 -1.23 -82.85 10.57
CA LEU A 12 -2.38 -82.07 10.11
C LEU A 12 -2.84 -81.05 11.16
N SER A 13 -2.91 -81.46 12.44
CA SER A 13 -3.26 -80.54 13.52
C SER A 13 -2.20 -79.45 13.69
N MET A 14 -0.91 -79.79 13.60
CA MET A 14 0.19 -78.83 13.66
C MET A 14 0.15 -77.85 12.48
N MET A 15 -0.15 -78.33 11.27
CA MET A 15 -0.32 -77.47 10.09
C MET A 15 -1.47 -76.48 10.28
N LEU A 16 -2.61 -76.92 10.83
CA LEU A 16 -3.73 -76.03 11.13
C LEU A 16 -3.37 -74.98 12.18
N VAL A 17 -2.74 -75.38 13.28
CA VAL A 17 -2.32 -74.44 14.33
C VAL A 17 -1.31 -73.42 13.79
N MET A 18 -0.33 -73.86 12.99
CA MET A 18 0.63 -72.96 12.35
C MET A 18 -0.03 -72.03 11.35
N SER A 19 -1.00 -72.50 10.54
CA SER A 19 -1.73 -71.62 9.63
C SER A 19 -2.50 -70.53 10.38
N LEU A 20 -3.13 -70.87 11.52
CA LEU A 20 -3.83 -69.90 12.35
C LEU A 20 -2.84 -68.89 12.96
N PHE A 21 -1.71 -69.38 13.48
CA PHE A 21 -0.66 -68.53 14.03
C PHE A 21 -0.13 -67.53 13.01
N PHE A 22 0.25 -67.97 11.81
CA PHE A 22 0.74 -67.08 10.75
C PHE A 22 -0.34 -66.12 10.25
N THR A 23 -1.61 -66.54 10.24
CA THR A 23 -2.72 -65.62 9.89
C THR A 23 -2.87 -64.52 10.95
N LEU A 24 -2.78 -64.85 12.24
CA LEU A 24 -2.81 -63.86 13.31
C LEU A 24 -1.57 -62.95 13.29
N ALA A 25 -0.39 -63.51 13.02
CA ALA A 25 0.84 -62.75 12.88
C ALA A 25 0.77 -61.76 11.69
N GLU A 26 0.17 -62.17 10.57
CA GLU A 26 -0.10 -61.28 9.45
C GLU A 26 -1.10 -60.17 9.82
N GLY A 27 -2.12 -60.47 10.63
CA GLY A 27 -3.03 -59.45 11.15
C GLY A 27 -2.32 -58.40 12.00
N VAL A 28 -1.37 -58.82 12.84
CA VAL A 28 -0.50 -57.90 13.60
C VAL A 28 0.40 -57.09 12.66
N HIS A 29 1.00 -57.73 11.66
CA HIS A 29 1.83 -57.08 10.65
C HIS A 29 1.06 -56.00 9.85
N GLN A 30 -0.15 -56.30 9.37
CA GLN A 30 -0.99 -55.31 8.70
C GLN A 30 -1.32 -54.11 9.60
N LYS A 31 -1.57 -54.35 10.89
CA LYS A 31 -1.83 -53.26 11.84
C LYS A 31 -0.57 -52.42 12.11
N LEU A 32 0.60 -53.06 12.15
CA LEU A 32 1.89 -52.37 12.24
C LEU A 32 2.12 -51.46 11.02
N LEU A 33 1.98 -51.99 9.80
CA LEU A 33 2.08 -51.21 8.55
C LEU A 33 1.09 -50.04 8.54
N SER A 34 -0.16 -50.27 8.96
CA SER A 34 -1.18 -49.22 9.03
C SER A 34 -0.84 -48.09 9.99
N ASN A 35 -0.09 -48.35 11.06
CA ASN A 35 0.35 -47.30 11.98
C ASN A 35 1.62 -46.62 11.43
N GLU A 36 2.52 -47.38 10.82
CA GLU A 36 3.78 -46.87 10.28
C GLU A 36 3.58 -45.91 9.12
N LYS A 37 2.64 -46.20 8.20
CA LYS A 37 2.32 -45.28 7.09
C LYS A 37 1.92 -43.89 7.59
N ILE A 38 1.19 -43.82 8.71
CA ILE A 38 0.73 -42.56 9.29
C ILE A 38 1.94 -41.80 9.85
N LEU A 39 2.81 -42.50 10.59
CA LEU A 39 4.03 -41.91 11.13
C LEU A 39 4.97 -41.39 10.03
N LEU A 40 5.14 -42.15 8.94
CA LEU A 40 5.97 -41.74 7.81
C LEU A 40 5.37 -40.56 7.05
N ALA A 41 4.05 -40.55 6.83
CA ALA A 41 3.35 -39.43 6.20
C ALA A 41 3.47 -38.15 7.04
N VAL A 42 3.24 -38.24 8.36
CA VAL A 42 3.39 -37.11 9.29
C VAL A 42 4.82 -36.58 9.29
N ARG A 43 5.81 -37.46 9.49
CA ARG A 43 7.22 -37.07 9.50
C ARG A 43 7.65 -36.39 8.19
N THR A 44 7.23 -36.93 7.05
CA THR A 44 7.58 -36.35 5.74
C THR A 44 6.95 -34.97 5.59
N THR A 45 5.68 -34.82 5.99
CA THR A 45 4.97 -33.53 5.95
C THR A 45 5.64 -32.49 6.85
N GLU A 46 5.90 -32.83 8.12
CA GLU A 46 6.57 -31.95 9.09
C GLU A 46 7.99 -31.58 8.64
N ASN A 47 8.72 -32.52 8.02
CA ASN A 47 10.02 -32.21 7.45
C ASN A 47 9.91 -31.17 6.33
N MET A 48 8.90 -31.28 5.46
CA MET A 48 8.69 -30.30 4.39
C MET A 48 8.23 -28.94 4.94
N GLU A 49 7.40 -28.93 5.97
CA GLU A 49 6.99 -27.70 6.68
C GLU A 49 8.16 -27.05 7.43
N ALA A 50 9.11 -27.82 7.94
CA ALA A 50 10.32 -27.27 8.55
C ALA A 50 11.28 -26.63 7.55
N MET A 51 11.04 -26.76 6.24
CA MET A 51 11.86 -26.18 5.17
C MET A 51 11.44 -24.78 4.75
N TYR A 52 10.77 -24.04 5.63
CA TYR A 52 10.44 -22.63 5.39
C TYR A 52 11.69 -21.81 5.03
N ASN A 53 11.51 -20.75 4.25
CA ASN A 53 12.60 -19.86 3.89
C ASN A 53 13.07 -19.08 5.13
N LYS A 54 14.26 -19.40 5.60
CA LYS A 54 14.85 -18.79 6.80
C LYS A 54 15.06 -17.29 6.68
N ILE A 55 15.43 -16.77 5.50
CA ILE A 55 15.65 -15.33 5.30
C ILE A 55 14.31 -14.59 5.36
N LEU A 56 13.29 -15.14 4.69
CA LEU A 56 11.93 -14.59 4.73
C LEU A 56 11.40 -14.52 6.17
N TRP A 57 11.65 -15.55 6.98
CA TRP A 57 11.28 -15.56 8.39
C TRP A 57 12.12 -14.62 9.27
N GLU A 58 13.45 -14.59 9.09
CA GLU A 58 14.34 -13.79 9.95
C GLU A 58 14.25 -12.29 9.68
N GLN A 59 13.96 -11.88 8.43
CA GLN A 59 13.87 -10.47 8.05
C GLN A 59 12.44 -9.93 8.07
N PHE A 60 11.46 -10.75 7.70
CA PHE A 60 10.07 -10.31 7.50
C PHE A 60 9.06 -11.08 8.34
N HIS A 61 9.47 -12.12 9.09
CA HIS A 61 8.56 -12.91 9.94
C HIS A 61 7.38 -13.54 9.18
N ILE A 62 7.58 -13.87 7.90
CA ILE A 62 6.59 -14.58 7.09
C ILE A 62 7.02 -16.04 6.93
N LEU A 63 6.13 -16.99 7.20
CA LEU A 63 6.39 -18.41 6.95
C LEU A 63 5.93 -18.82 5.55
N GLY A 64 6.75 -19.67 4.94
CA GLY A 64 6.47 -20.23 3.62
C GLY A 64 7.65 -21.00 3.07
N VAL A 65 7.39 -22.02 2.26
CA VAL A 65 8.42 -22.88 1.67
C VAL A 65 8.64 -22.49 0.22
N ASP A 66 9.87 -22.11 -0.15
CA ASP A 66 10.23 -21.99 -1.58
C ASP A 66 10.19 -23.38 -2.23
N ALA A 67 9.14 -23.65 -3.01
CA ALA A 67 8.99 -24.92 -3.71
C ALA A 67 9.93 -25.05 -4.92
N GLY A 68 10.43 -23.93 -5.46
CA GLY A 68 11.37 -23.90 -6.58
C GLY A 68 12.78 -24.27 -6.17
N PHE A 69 13.14 -24.04 -4.90
CA PHE A 69 14.49 -24.17 -4.37
C PHE A 69 15.53 -23.46 -5.26
N GLY A 70 15.21 -22.21 -5.64
CA GLY A 70 16.04 -21.38 -6.53
C GLY A 70 16.05 -21.78 -8.01
N LYS A 71 15.00 -22.46 -8.49
CA LYS A 71 14.79 -22.79 -9.91
C LYS A 71 13.37 -22.47 -10.37
N ASP A 72 13.26 -21.99 -11.60
CA ASP A 72 11.99 -21.49 -12.17
C ASP A 72 11.09 -22.56 -12.82
N ASP A 73 11.63 -23.72 -13.19
CA ASP A 73 10.88 -24.77 -13.89
C ASP A 73 10.36 -25.85 -12.94
N GLY A 74 9.05 -26.14 -13.04
CA GLY A 74 8.42 -27.28 -12.37
C GLY A 74 8.39 -27.16 -10.84
N THR A 75 8.15 -25.96 -10.32
CA THR A 75 8.19 -25.58 -8.89
C THR A 75 7.56 -26.63 -7.97
N VAL A 76 6.27 -26.95 -8.13
CA VAL A 76 5.59 -27.94 -7.28
C VAL A 76 6.08 -29.37 -7.50
N VAL A 77 6.45 -29.71 -8.73
CA VAL A 77 7.02 -31.03 -9.05
C VAL A 77 8.36 -31.22 -8.35
N ARG A 78 9.17 -30.17 -8.21
CA ARG A 78 10.43 -30.22 -7.42
C ARG A 78 10.15 -30.42 -5.94
N PHE A 79 9.20 -29.68 -5.39
CA PHE A 79 8.75 -29.87 -4.02
C PHE A 79 8.29 -31.32 -3.77
N GLN A 80 7.42 -31.85 -4.64
CA GLN A 80 6.94 -33.23 -4.58
C GLN A 80 8.08 -34.25 -4.65
N ASN A 81 8.97 -34.14 -5.65
CA ASN A 81 10.09 -35.06 -5.81
C ASN A 81 11.04 -35.06 -4.61
N LYS A 82 11.24 -33.89 -3.98
CA LYS A 82 12.08 -33.76 -2.78
C LYS A 82 11.41 -34.41 -1.57
N ALA A 83 10.11 -34.18 -1.38
CA ALA A 83 9.34 -34.83 -0.33
C ALA A 83 9.30 -36.36 -0.49
N GLU A 84 9.11 -36.83 -1.72
CA GLU A 84 9.16 -38.27 -2.08
C GLU A 84 10.55 -38.86 -1.79
N GLY A 85 11.62 -38.12 -2.06
CA GLY A 85 12.99 -38.53 -1.69
C GLY A 85 13.15 -38.79 -0.19
N TYR A 86 12.66 -37.88 0.66
CA TYR A 86 12.67 -38.08 2.12
C TYR A 86 11.82 -39.26 2.56
N LEU A 87 10.67 -39.47 1.93
CA LEU A 87 9.79 -40.60 2.20
C LEU A 87 10.50 -41.93 1.89
N LEU A 88 11.13 -42.02 0.71
CA LEU A 88 11.86 -43.20 0.27
C LEU A 88 13.07 -43.48 1.17
N ASP A 89 13.80 -42.44 1.57
CA ASP A 89 14.93 -42.59 2.50
C ASP A 89 14.46 -43.04 3.90
N ALA A 90 13.30 -42.56 4.36
CA ALA A 90 12.72 -42.96 5.64
C ALA A 90 12.25 -44.43 5.66
N ILE A 91 11.86 -44.98 4.51
CA ILE A 91 11.50 -46.41 4.38
C ILE A 91 12.75 -47.29 4.26
N ARG A 92 13.87 -46.73 3.77
CA ARG A 92 15.15 -47.44 3.61
C ARG A 92 15.94 -47.46 4.93
N THR A 93 15.49 -48.24 5.90
CA THR A 93 16.21 -48.43 7.18
C THR A 93 17.18 -49.63 7.11
N GLU A 94 18.39 -49.48 7.66
CA GLU A 94 19.34 -50.59 7.84
C GLU A 94 18.90 -51.50 9.01
N GLY A 95 18.62 -52.78 8.75
CA GLY A 95 18.32 -53.78 9.80
C GLY A 95 17.20 -54.77 9.46
N ILE A 96 16.84 -55.61 10.43
CA ILE A 96 15.65 -56.49 10.35
C ILE A 96 14.47 -55.69 10.89
N ASP A 97 13.78 -54.99 9.98
CA ASP A 97 12.51 -54.36 10.27
C ASP A 97 11.36 -55.19 9.68
N PHE A 98 10.31 -55.39 10.46
CA PHE A 98 9.11 -56.14 10.04
C PHE A 98 8.04 -55.22 9.44
N SER A 99 8.27 -53.91 9.37
CA SER A 99 7.34 -52.90 8.84
C SER A 99 7.62 -52.47 7.40
N ARG A 100 8.18 -53.36 6.58
CA ARG A 100 8.73 -52.98 5.28
C ARG A 100 7.66 -52.62 4.25
N PHE A 101 7.59 -51.35 3.91
CA PHE A 101 7.14 -50.91 2.60
C PHE A 101 8.24 -51.19 1.57
N GLN A 102 7.85 -51.69 0.40
CA GLN A 102 8.75 -51.92 -0.74
C GLN A 102 8.94 -50.64 -1.54
N ASP A 103 7.87 -49.87 -1.66
CA ASP A 103 7.84 -48.63 -2.40
C ASP A 103 6.86 -47.66 -1.74
N ALA A 104 7.08 -46.38 -1.97
CA ALA A 104 6.12 -45.36 -1.63
C ALA A 104 6.23 -44.18 -2.59
N THR A 105 5.08 -43.62 -2.94
CA THR A 105 4.99 -42.47 -3.84
C THR A 105 4.22 -41.35 -3.17
N LEU A 106 4.53 -40.13 -3.57
CA LEU A 106 3.92 -38.91 -3.04
C LEU A 106 3.35 -38.06 -4.17
N GLU A 107 2.11 -37.60 -4.00
CA GLU A 107 1.45 -36.66 -4.90
C GLU A 107 0.99 -35.42 -4.13
N VAL A 108 1.27 -34.23 -4.66
CA VAL A 108 0.73 -32.97 -4.15
C VAL A 108 -0.52 -32.64 -4.95
N SER A 109 -1.70 -32.80 -4.34
CA SER A 109 -2.97 -32.69 -5.06
C SER A 109 -3.55 -31.27 -5.07
N ASN A 110 -3.32 -30.53 -3.99
CA ASN A 110 -3.93 -29.23 -3.75
C ASN A 110 -2.92 -28.33 -3.04
N TYR A 111 -2.68 -27.12 -3.52
CA TYR A 111 -1.66 -26.23 -2.95
C TYR A 111 -1.93 -24.76 -3.24
N ALA A 112 -1.41 -23.89 -2.38
CA ALA A 112 -1.52 -22.44 -2.49
C ALA A 112 -0.16 -21.77 -2.32
N PHE A 113 0.08 -20.74 -3.13
CA PHE A 113 1.21 -19.84 -2.98
C PHE A 113 0.85 -18.63 -2.12
N LEU A 114 1.86 -18.01 -1.53
CA LEU A 114 1.75 -16.80 -0.71
C LEU A 114 1.07 -15.64 -1.46
N THR A 115 1.25 -15.60 -2.78
CA THR A 115 0.72 -14.57 -3.69
C THR A 115 -0.69 -14.86 -4.21
N ASP A 116 -1.26 -16.03 -3.94
CA ASP A 116 -2.60 -16.38 -4.42
C ASP A 116 -3.68 -15.54 -3.73
N GLN A 117 -4.86 -15.46 -4.36
CA GLN A 117 -6.06 -14.80 -3.81
C GLN A 117 -5.79 -13.39 -3.29
N ASP A 118 -5.29 -12.50 -4.15
CA ASP A 118 -4.97 -11.12 -3.77
C ASP A 118 -3.98 -11.03 -2.59
N ALA A 119 -3.00 -11.93 -2.59
CA ALA A 119 -1.99 -12.09 -1.55
C ALA A 119 -2.55 -12.43 -0.15
N ALA A 120 -3.70 -13.12 -0.07
CA ALA A 120 -4.34 -13.49 1.20
C ALA A 120 -3.38 -14.21 2.16
N GLY A 121 -2.54 -15.10 1.63
CA GLY A 121 -1.54 -15.82 2.44
C GLY A 121 -0.51 -14.89 3.09
N PHE A 122 0.00 -13.90 2.34
CA PHE A 122 0.90 -12.88 2.89
C PHE A 122 0.22 -12.03 3.96
N VAL A 123 -1.02 -11.62 3.71
CA VAL A 123 -1.79 -10.77 4.64
C VAL A 123 -2.07 -11.52 5.95
N GLN A 124 -2.44 -12.80 5.88
CA GLN A 124 -2.68 -13.63 7.06
C GLN A 124 -1.42 -13.82 7.90
N GLU A 125 -0.28 -14.11 7.26
CA GLU A 125 1.00 -14.26 7.97
C GLU A 125 1.48 -12.95 8.60
N ALA A 126 1.41 -11.84 7.86
CA ALA A 126 1.69 -10.50 8.37
C ALA A 126 0.81 -10.16 9.59
N ALA A 127 -0.49 -10.46 9.51
CA ALA A 127 -1.42 -10.24 10.61
C ALA A 127 -1.12 -11.16 11.81
N ASN A 128 -0.76 -12.42 11.57
CA ASN A 128 -0.38 -13.36 12.63
C ASN A 128 0.83 -12.85 13.42
N GLN A 129 1.82 -12.28 12.75
CA GLN A 129 2.98 -11.67 13.42
C GLN A 129 2.57 -10.54 14.38
N VAL A 130 1.66 -9.65 13.95
CA VAL A 130 1.19 -8.54 14.80
C VAL A 130 0.32 -9.05 15.95
N LYS A 131 -0.53 -10.07 15.72
CA LYS A 131 -1.35 -10.69 16.78
C LYS A 131 -0.50 -11.22 17.94
N TYR A 132 0.74 -11.66 17.70
CA TYR A 132 1.64 -12.10 18.77
C TYR A 132 2.20 -10.94 19.61
N LEU A 133 2.24 -9.73 19.06
CA LEU A 133 2.85 -8.56 19.69
C LEU A 133 1.81 -7.65 20.39
N VAL A 134 0.55 -7.72 19.96
CA VAL A 134 -0.50 -6.77 20.33
C VAL A 134 -1.63 -7.48 21.11
N THR A 135 -2.23 -6.78 22.08
CA THR A 135 -3.36 -7.34 22.86
C THR A 135 -4.68 -7.26 22.10
N GLU A 136 -5.61 -8.18 22.37
CA GLU A 136 -6.96 -8.18 21.75
C GLU A 136 -7.67 -6.82 21.88
N SER A 137 -7.52 -6.13 23.01
CA SER A 137 -8.10 -4.81 23.24
C SER A 137 -7.63 -3.73 22.26
N LEU A 138 -6.36 -3.77 21.84
CA LEU A 138 -5.80 -2.80 20.88
C LEU A 138 -6.28 -3.11 19.46
N VAL A 139 -6.44 -4.40 19.13
CA VAL A 139 -7.02 -4.82 17.84
C VAL A 139 -8.48 -4.35 17.73
N GLU A 140 -9.27 -4.48 18.80
CA GLU A 140 -10.65 -3.95 18.84
C GLU A 140 -10.68 -2.43 18.68
N GLU A 141 -9.79 -1.70 19.35
CA GLU A 141 -9.66 -0.25 19.23
C GLU A 141 -9.38 0.16 17.79
N TRP A 142 -8.35 -0.41 17.15
CA TRP A 142 -8.02 -0.12 15.75
C TRP A 142 -9.16 -0.47 14.81
N THR A 143 -9.78 -1.64 14.98
CA THR A 143 -10.93 -2.04 14.16
C THR A 143 -12.08 -1.04 14.27
N SER A 144 -12.36 -0.54 15.47
CA SER A 144 -13.40 0.47 15.68
C SER A 144 -13.08 1.82 15.03
N GLN A 145 -11.82 2.26 15.08
CA GLN A 145 -11.37 3.49 14.43
C GLN A 145 -11.48 3.38 12.91
N TYR A 146 -11.04 2.25 12.33
CA TYR A 146 -11.16 1.99 10.90
C TYR A 146 -12.62 2.00 10.43
N GLN A 147 -13.51 1.36 11.18
CA GLN A 147 -14.93 1.35 10.83
C GLN A 147 -15.54 2.75 10.90
N GLN A 148 -15.14 3.59 11.85
CA GLN A 148 -15.59 4.98 11.91
C GLN A 148 -15.12 5.77 10.71
N ILE A 149 -13.82 5.72 10.39
CA ILE A 149 -13.24 6.43 9.24
C ILE A 149 -13.89 5.95 7.93
N ALA A 150 -14.06 4.64 7.77
CA ALA A 150 -14.71 4.04 6.59
C ALA A 150 -16.21 4.40 6.48
N SER A 151 -16.89 4.63 7.61
CA SER A 151 -18.31 5.01 7.62
C SER A 151 -18.55 6.50 7.44
N ASP A 152 -17.62 7.35 7.91
CA ASP A 152 -17.62 8.79 7.65
C ASP A 152 -17.18 9.09 6.22
N SER A 153 -16.39 8.20 5.60
CA SER A 153 -16.09 8.23 4.17
C SER A 153 -17.24 7.66 3.33
N GLU A 154 -18.32 8.43 3.16
CA GLU A 154 -19.04 8.49 1.86
C GLU A 154 -18.16 9.20 0.79
N VAL A 155 -16.85 8.99 0.86
CA VAL A 155 -15.83 9.53 -0.05
C VAL A 155 -15.37 8.35 -0.88
N THR A 156 -16.11 8.12 -1.96
CA THR A 156 -15.81 7.16 -3.03
C THR A 156 -14.78 7.67 -4.02
N ASP A 157 -14.25 8.87 -3.77
CA ASP A 157 -13.29 9.51 -4.65
C ASP A 157 -11.90 9.21 -4.10
N SER A 158 -11.05 8.65 -4.95
CA SER A 158 -9.67 8.31 -4.58
C SER A 158 -8.96 9.55 -4.03
N VAL A 159 -7.93 9.38 -3.22
CA VAL A 159 -7.08 10.51 -2.78
C VAL A 159 -6.58 11.30 -4.00
N ASP A 160 -6.39 10.63 -5.14
CA ASP A 160 -6.02 11.24 -6.41
C ASP A 160 -7.17 12.10 -7.00
N ASP A 161 -8.44 11.73 -6.81
CA ASP A 161 -9.62 12.54 -7.22
C ASP A 161 -9.82 13.76 -6.31
N LEU A 162 -9.59 13.66 -5.00
CA LEU A 162 -9.60 14.82 -4.09
C LEU A 162 -8.42 15.76 -4.34
N ILE A 163 -7.25 15.22 -4.70
CA ILE A 163 -6.11 15.99 -5.18
C ILE A 163 -6.48 16.67 -6.49
N GLU A 164 -7.12 15.97 -7.43
CA GLU A 164 -7.50 16.50 -8.73
C GLU A 164 -8.59 17.57 -8.60
N GLU A 165 -9.61 17.38 -7.76
CA GLU A 165 -10.63 18.39 -7.47
C GLU A 165 -10.06 19.59 -6.72
N GLY A 166 -9.15 19.38 -5.76
CA GLY A 166 -8.45 20.46 -5.04
C GLY A 166 -7.50 21.25 -5.95
N GLN A 167 -6.79 20.56 -6.84
CA GLN A 167 -5.93 21.16 -7.87
C GLN A 167 -6.75 21.87 -8.94
N GLN A 168 -7.85 21.29 -9.41
CA GLN A 168 -8.77 21.91 -10.37
C GLN A 168 -9.47 23.12 -9.76
N ALA A 169 -9.95 23.05 -8.52
CA ALA A 169 -10.51 24.20 -7.81
C ALA A 169 -9.46 25.31 -7.63
N SER A 170 -8.22 24.93 -7.30
CA SER A 170 -7.11 25.88 -7.19
C SER A 170 -6.70 26.46 -8.55
N GLU A 171 -6.65 25.67 -9.62
CA GLU A 171 -6.31 26.09 -10.98
C GLU A 171 -7.43 26.92 -11.63
N GLU A 172 -8.71 26.64 -11.38
CA GLU A 172 -9.83 27.46 -11.83
C GLU A 172 -9.84 28.83 -11.11
N LEU A 173 -9.54 28.84 -9.81
CA LEU A 173 -9.35 30.07 -9.03
C LEU A 173 -8.10 30.86 -9.48
N LYS A 174 -7.02 30.17 -9.90
CA LYS A 174 -5.80 30.80 -10.46
C LYS A 174 -5.99 31.32 -11.87
N ASN A 175 -6.52 30.53 -12.80
CA ASN A 175 -6.75 30.92 -14.20
C ASN A 175 -7.76 32.08 -14.34
N SER A 176 -8.76 32.15 -13.45
CA SER A 176 -9.67 33.29 -13.38
C SER A 176 -8.97 34.58 -12.92
N SER A 177 -7.82 34.48 -12.23
CA SER A 177 -6.98 35.60 -11.83
C SER A 177 -5.88 35.97 -12.86
N GLU A 178 -5.22 35.00 -13.51
CA GLU A 178 -4.17 35.21 -14.53
C GLU A 178 -4.67 35.87 -15.82
N THR A 179 -5.93 35.60 -16.20
CA THR A 179 -6.59 36.30 -17.32
C THR A 179 -6.63 37.82 -17.13
N SER A 180 -6.36 38.30 -15.90
CA SER A 180 -6.40 39.70 -15.49
C SER A 180 -5.01 40.36 -15.51
N SER A 181 -3.93 39.65 -15.17
CA SER A 181 -2.56 40.20 -15.27
C SER A 181 -2.13 40.40 -16.73
N ALA A 182 -2.57 39.52 -17.64
CA ALA A 182 -2.29 39.63 -19.07
C ALA A 182 -2.92 40.87 -19.73
N LYS A 183 -4.03 41.41 -19.19
CA LYS A 183 -4.65 42.65 -19.69
C LYS A 183 -3.91 43.91 -19.27
N GLU A 184 -3.16 43.87 -18.16
CA GLU A 184 -2.45 45.03 -17.63
C GLU A 184 -1.21 45.41 -18.47
N THR A 185 -0.58 44.45 -19.14
CA THR A 185 0.61 44.73 -19.99
C THR A 185 0.31 45.41 -21.33
N SER A 186 -0.94 45.40 -21.81
CA SER A 186 -1.27 45.92 -23.16
C SER A 186 -1.76 47.37 -23.20
N SER A 187 -2.09 47.99 -22.06
CA SER A 187 -2.66 49.35 -22.03
C SER A 187 -1.69 50.46 -21.55
N ALA A 188 -0.41 50.16 -21.34
CA ALA A 188 0.57 51.15 -20.85
C ALA A 188 1.59 51.61 -21.91
N ARG A 189 1.47 51.21 -23.18
CA ARG A 189 2.46 51.60 -24.20
C ARG A 189 1.83 51.97 -25.54
N GLU A 190 1.04 53.04 -25.58
CA GLU A 190 0.87 53.85 -26.79
C GLU A 190 0.36 55.27 -26.49
N THR A 191 1.27 56.14 -26.05
CA THR A 191 1.14 57.58 -26.28
C THR A 191 2.44 58.12 -26.87
N SER A 192 2.54 58.09 -28.20
CA SER A 192 3.19 59.14 -29.00
C SER A 192 3.28 58.72 -30.48
N SER A 193 2.32 59.19 -31.29
CA SER A 193 2.64 59.98 -32.48
C SER A 193 1.36 60.33 -33.25
N VAL A 194 1.15 61.63 -33.39
CA VAL A 194 0.22 62.20 -34.37
C VAL A 194 0.93 62.24 -35.72
N LYS A 195 0.37 61.59 -36.75
CA LYS A 195 0.22 62.14 -38.12
C LYS A 195 -0.40 61.12 -39.09
N GLY A 196 -1.42 61.58 -39.82
CA GLY A 196 -1.43 61.41 -41.28
C GLY A 196 -2.44 60.45 -41.90
N THR A 197 -3.63 60.98 -42.20
CA THR A 197 -4.34 60.94 -43.49
C THR A 197 -4.80 59.62 -44.17
N SER A 198 -6.07 59.71 -44.60
CA SER A 198 -6.71 59.26 -45.86
C SER A 198 -7.07 57.77 -46.00
N SER A 199 -8.38 57.48 -46.08
CA SER A 199 -9.09 57.04 -47.32
C SER A 199 -9.20 55.51 -47.33
N GLU A 200 -10.27 54.78 -47.67
CA GLU A 200 -11.47 54.97 -48.49
C GLU A 200 -12.39 53.76 -48.13
N ALA A 201 -13.69 53.95 -47.91
CA ALA A 201 -14.79 53.50 -48.78
C ALA A 201 -15.12 51.98 -48.84
N GLY A 202 -16.41 51.66 -48.62
CA GLY A 202 -17.07 50.40 -49.00
C GLY A 202 -18.01 49.84 -47.92
N ILE A 203 -19.28 50.28 -47.81
CA ILE A 203 -20.49 49.69 -48.46
C ILE A 203 -20.80 48.27 -47.89
N VAL A 204 -21.98 47.84 -47.43
CA VAL A 204 -23.39 48.31 -47.26
C VAL A 204 -24.10 47.23 -46.42
N GLY A 205 -25.15 47.58 -45.68
CA GLY A 205 -26.22 46.64 -45.26
C GLY A 205 -26.69 46.82 -43.81
N ALA A 206 -27.44 47.88 -43.48
CA ALA A 206 -28.91 47.87 -43.43
C ALA A 206 -29.51 46.81 -42.49
N SER A 207 -30.07 47.21 -41.33
CA SER A 207 -31.51 47.49 -41.22
C SER A 207 -31.92 47.90 -39.79
N ALA A 208 -32.88 48.85 -39.76
CA ALA A 208 -33.92 49.16 -38.78
C ALA A 208 -33.77 48.65 -37.32
N GLY A 209 -33.89 49.47 -36.27
CA GLY A 209 -34.58 50.74 -36.13
C GLY A 209 -35.57 50.64 -34.96
N LYS A 210 -35.37 51.43 -33.91
CA LYS A 210 -36.47 52.08 -33.18
C LYS A 210 -35.96 53.19 -32.26
N ARG A 211 -36.62 54.33 -32.41
CA ARG A 211 -36.43 55.61 -31.71
C ARG A 211 -37.17 55.60 -30.38
N CYS A 212 -36.62 56.31 -29.41
CA CYS A 212 -37.22 57.46 -28.70
C CYS A 212 -36.36 57.66 -27.43
N GLY A 213 -35.86 58.83 -27.06
CA GLY A 213 -36.09 60.19 -27.52
C GLY A 213 -36.01 61.11 -26.29
N PHE A 214 -35.55 62.36 -26.49
CA PHE A 214 -35.80 63.52 -25.62
C PHE A 214 -34.96 63.57 -24.31
N LEU A 215 -34.33 64.65 -23.87
CA LEU A 215 -34.20 66.05 -24.29
C LEU A 215 -32.97 66.65 -23.57
N LEU A 216 -32.33 67.63 -24.20
CA LEU A 216 -31.39 68.62 -23.64
C LEU A 216 -32.08 69.38 -22.47
N THR A 217 -31.42 69.94 -21.45
CA THR A 217 -30.45 71.05 -21.48
C THR A 217 -29.96 71.36 -20.06
N GLU A 218 -28.74 71.89 -20.01
CA GLU A 218 -28.09 72.76 -19.01
C GLU A 218 -28.98 73.48 -17.98
N SER A 219 -28.50 73.65 -16.75
CA SER A 219 -28.16 74.98 -16.18
C SER A 219 -27.70 74.91 -14.71
N THR A 220 -27.03 75.99 -14.35
CA THR A 220 -26.09 76.29 -13.27
C THR A 220 -26.65 76.38 -11.83
N LYS A 221 -25.76 76.02 -10.89
CA LYS A 221 -25.49 76.56 -9.53
C LYS A 221 -26.60 77.29 -8.78
N GLU A 222 -26.87 76.83 -7.55
CA GLU A 222 -27.01 77.69 -6.38
C GLU A 222 -26.57 76.92 -5.11
N GLU A 223 -25.88 77.65 -4.22
CA GLU A 223 -25.24 77.20 -3.00
C GLU A 223 -26.24 76.86 -1.89
N ASN A 224 -25.89 75.90 -1.03
CA ASN A 224 -26.07 76.04 0.41
C ASN A 224 -25.06 75.15 1.15
N THR A 225 -24.25 75.82 1.97
CA THR A 225 -23.37 75.31 3.01
C THR A 225 -24.12 74.50 4.06
N GLU A 226 -23.55 73.38 4.49
CA GLU A 226 -23.56 72.97 5.90
C GLU A 226 -22.43 71.96 6.19
N ASP A 227 -21.76 72.20 7.33
CA ASP A 227 -20.58 71.54 7.88
C ASP A 227 -20.67 70.01 7.94
N SER A 228 -19.54 69.34 7.67
CA SER A 228 -19.09 68.21 8.51
C SER A 228 -17.64 67.85 8.23
N ASN A 229 -16.81 68.16 9.23
CA ASN A 229 -15.57 67.49 9.64
C ASN A 229 -14.84 66.63 8.61
N GLU A 230 -13.70 67.15 8.17
CA GLU A 230 -12.53 66.37 7.76
C GLU A 230 -12.16 65.39 8.89
N GLN A 231 -12.35 64.10 8.64
CA GLN A 231 -11.46 63.08 9.20
C GLN A 231 -10.58 62.59 8.07
N GLU A 232 -9.30 62.94 8.19
CA GLU A 232 -8.19 62.45 7.39
C GLU A 232 -8.32 60.94 7.19
N THR A 233 -8.46 60.54 5.95
CA THR A 233 -8.32 59.15 5.54
C THR A 233 -6.84 58.79 5.67
N GLU A 234 -6.53 57.85 6.57
CA GLU A 234 -5.28 57.10 6.57
C GLU A 234 -5.21 56.24 5.29
N SER A 235 -5.06 56.89 4.15
CA SER A 235 -4.89 56.25 2.84
C SER A 235 -3.43 56.31 2.44
N ASN A 236 -2.55 55.63 3.19
CA ASN A 236 -1.27 55.19 2.64
C ASN A 236 -0.56 54.15 3.52
N LYS A 237 -0.95 52.86 3.42
CA LYS A 237 -0.19 51.77 4.04
C LYS A 237 0.20 50.63 3.11
N TYR A 238 -0.20 50.68 1.84
CA TYR A 238 -0.21 49.50 0.97
C TYR A 238 0.46 49.73 -0.40
N GLU A 239 1.51 50.54 -0.45
CA GLU A 239 2.41 50.59 -1.61
C GLU A 239 3.66 49.73 -1.32
N GLY A 240 3.72 48.54 -1.91
CA GLY A 240 4.91 47.66 -1.88
C GLY A 240 4.72 46.26 -1.32
N GLU A 241 3.49 45.80 -1.09
CA GLU A 241 3.23 44.45 -0.57
C GLU A 241 3.22 43.39 -1.68
N GLU A 242 3.85 42.24 -1.39
CA GLU A 242 3.93 41.09 -2.30
C GLU A 242 2.54 40.57 -2.66
N ASN A 243 2.33 40.26 -3.94
CA ASN A 243 1.10 39.62 -4.39
C ASN A 243 1.13 38.13 -3.99
N PRO A 244 0.25 37.68 -3.08
CA PRO A 244 0.24 36.28 -2.64
C PRO A 244 -0.03 35.29 -3.77
N LEU A 245 -0.65 35.71 -4.88
CA LEU A 245 -0.93 34.84 -6.01
C LEU A 245 0.29 34.59 -6.90
N GLU A 246 1.27 35.49 -6.95
CA GLU A 246 2.52 35.31 -7.73
C GLU A 246 3.47 34.29 -7.10
N VAL A 247 3.29 34.00 -5.81
CA VAL A 247 4.08 33.00 -5.08
C VAL A 247 3.83 31.58 -5.61
N ILE A 248 2.65 31.33 -6.16
CA ILE A 248 2.25 30.02 -6.66
C ILE A 248 3.08 29.60 -7.87
N ASP A 249 3.37 30.51 -8.79
CA ASP A 249 4.10 30.19 -10.02
C ASP A 249 5.48 29.61 -9.70
N SER A 250 6.15 30.20 -8.70
CA SER A 250 7.40 29.65 -8.17
C SER A 250 7.24 28.29 -7.47
N LEU A 251 6.11 28.06 -6.79
CA LEU A 251 5.83 26.78 -6.12
C LEU A 251 5.58 25.64 -7.13
N MET A 252 4.95 25.94 -8.26
CA MET A 252 4.60 24.96 -9.30
C MET A 252 5.77 24.67 -10.25
N GLU A 253 6.63 25.67 -10.53
CA GLU A 253 7.79 25.48 -11.42
C GLU A 253 8.93 24.66 -10.77
N ASP A 254 9.20 24.85 -9.47
CA ASP A 254 10.34 24.22 -8.81
C ASP A 254 10.06 22.79 -8.27
N GLY A 255 8.81 22.32 -8.35
CA GLY A 255 8.35 21.02 -7.86
C GLY A 255 8.27 20.93 -6.33
N ILE A 256 7.33 20.14 -5.79
CA ILE A 256 7.00 20.16 -4.35
C ILE A 256 8.20 19.85 -3.43
N LEU A 257 9.13 18.99 -3.87
CA LEU A 257 10.31 18.64 -3.09
C LEU A 257 11.22 19.86 -2.84
N SER A 258 11.26 20.83 -3.73
CA SER A 258 12.10 22.02 -3.54
C SER A 258 11.66 22.86 -2.33
N ILE A 259 10.36 22.84 -2.03
CA ILE A 259 9.76 23.69 -1.00
C ILE A 259 9.39 22.88 0.24
N ALA A 260 8.90 21.65 0.13
CA ALA A 260 8.42 20.85 1.25
C ALA A 260 9.53 20.26 2.13
N LEU A 261 10.77 20.20 1.63
CA LEU A 261 11.88 19.60 2.37
C LEU A 261 12.42 20.58 3.43
N PRO A 262 12.60 20.14 4.70
CA PRO A 262 13.21 20.97 5.72
C PRO A 262 14.72 21.13 5.48
N GLU A 263 15.29 22.20 6.01
CA GLU A 263 16.73 22.47 5.92
C GLU A 263 17.56 21.27 6.43
N GLY A 264 18.49 20.80 5.58
CA GLY A 264 19.37 19.68 5.89
C GLY A 264 18.79 18.28 5.63
N PHE A 265 17.57 18.16 5.10
CA PHE A 265 17.02 16.88 4.69
C PHE A 265 17.64 16.41 3.37
N GLU A 266 18.35 15.28 3.40
CA GLU A 266 18.93 14.68 2.21
C GLU A 266 17.98 13.63 1.63
N VAL A 267 17.57 13.85 0.38
CA VAL A 267 16.70 12.91 -0.35
C VAL A 267 17.55 11.76 -0.89
N SER A 268 17.14 10.53 -0.61
CA SER A 268 17.73 9.34 -1.21
C SER A 268 17.46 9.29 -2.72
N ASP A 269 18.51 9.06 -3.50
CA ASP A 269 18.43 8.83 -4.94
C ASP A 269 18.47 7.31 -5.30
N GLN A 270 18.19 6.43 -4.34
CA GLN A 270 18.08 4.99 -4.63
C GLN A 270 16.88 4.71 -5.55
N ALA A 271 17.03 3.68 -6.36
CA ALA A 271 16.00 3.22 -7.28
C ALA A 271 15.99 1.71 -7.36
N LEU A 272 14.83 1.16 -7.72
CA LEU A 272 14.67 -0.27 -7.93
C LEU A 272 15.53 -0.71 -9.11
N THR A 273 16.32 -1.75 -8.89
CA THR A 273 17.20 -2.34 -9.91
C THR A 273 16.44 -3.32 -10.82
N VAL A 274 15.29 -3.81 -10.35
CA VAL A 274 14.44 -4.78 -11.04
C VAL A 274 13.36 -4.05 -11.82
N GLU A 275 13.19 -4.42 -13.10
CA GLU A 275 12.17 -3.82 -13.98
C GLU A 275 10.74 -4.12 -13.51
N SER A 276 9.82 -3.21 -13.82
CA SER A 276 8.42 -3.33 -13.40
C SER A 276 7.76 -4.66 -13.70
N GLY A 277 7.98 -5.20 -14.91
CA GLY A 277 7.39 -6.47 -15.35
C GLY A 277 8.02 -7.72 -14.74
N GLU A 278 9.12 -7.60 -14.00
CA GLU A 278 9.76 -8.70 -13.28
C GLU A 278 9.41 -8.73 -11.78
N ARG A 279 8.85 -7.63 -11.25
CA ARG A 279 8.38 -7.50 -9.86
C ARG A 279 7.16 -8.37 -9.59
N VAL A 280 6.94 -8.76 -8.34
CA VAL A 280 5.75 -9.52 -7.90
C VAL A 280 4.48 -8.74 -8.27
N SER A 281 4.46 -7.44 -8.02
CA SER A 281 3.32 -6.56 -8.32
C SER A 281 3.03 -6.35 -9.81
N GLY A 282 4.01 -6.59 -10.70
CA GLY A 282 3.91 -6.26 -12.12
C GLY A 282 3.94 -7.46 -13.08
N ARG A 283 4.39 -8.63 -12.62
CA ARG A 283 4.53 -9.82 -13.47
C ARG A 283 3.28 -10.69 -13.48
N THR A 284 3.21 -11.61 -14.43
CA THR A 284 2.24 -12.71 -14.37
C THR A 284 2.73 -13.75 -13.36
N LEU A 285 1.95 -13.95 -12.30
CA LEU A 285 2.30 -14.82 -11.19
C LEU A 285 1.93 -16.27 -11.46
N ASN A 286 2.74 -17.19 -10.93
CA ASN A 286 2.35 -18.58 -10.79
C ASN A 286 1.24 -18.70 -9.74
N THR A 287 0.25 -19.56 -10.01
CA THR A 287 -0.91 -19.73 -9.13
C THR A 287 -1.07 -21.16 -8.66
N GLY A 288 -1.55 -21.31 -7.43
CA GLY A 288 -1.98 -22.58 -6.86
C GLY A 288 -3.24 -23.13 -7.50
N ASN A 289 -3.63 -24.33 -7.07
CA ASN A 289 -4.91 -24.93 -7.44
C ASN A 289 -5.87 -25.05 -6.25
N ALA A 290 -5.50 -24.51 -5.07
CA ALA A 290 -6.34 -24.50 -3.89
C ALA A 290 -7.53 -23.55 -3.98
N THR A 291 -8.70 -24.12 -3.71
CA THR A 291 -9.99 -23.42 -3.67
C THR A 291 -10.49 -23.19 -2.24
N ASP A 292 -9.77 -23.73 -1.25
CA ASP A 292 -10.17 -23.74 0.16
C ASP A 292 -9.25 -22.89 1.05
N VAL A 293 -8.42 -22.04 0.45
CA VAL A 293 -7.80 -20.92 1.16
C VAL A 293 -8.85 -19.81 1.27
N SER A 294 -9.01 -19.28 2.47
CA SER A 294 -9.92 -18.16 2.74
C SER A 294 -9.24 -16.83 2.44
N ASP A 295 -10.01 -15.89 1.91
CA ASP A 295 -9.60 -14.50 1.81
C ASP A 295 -9.21 -13.94 3.19
N ALA A 296 -8.29 -12.98 3.20
CA ALA A 296 -7.91 -12.26 4.42
C ALA A 296 -9.10 -11.46 4.97
N SER A 297 -9.39 -11.66 6.26
CA SER A 297 -10.45 -10.93 6.95
C SER A 297 -10.15 -9.43 7.05
N VAL A 298 -11.18 -8.62 7.28
CA VAL A 298 -11.00 -7.16 7.48
C VAL A 298 -10.03 -6.86 8.63
N VAL A 299 -10.08 -7.65 9.71
CA VAL A 299 -9.15 -7.49 10.85
C VAL A 299 -7.71 -7.77 10.40
N GLU A 300 -7.47 -8.81 9.61
CA GLU A 300 -6.13 -9.13 9.09
C GLU A 300 -5.62 -8.06 8.13
N GLN A 301 -6.49 -7.47 7.33
CA GLN A 301 -6.15 -6.34 6.47
C GLN A 301 -5.75 -5.09 7.28
N ILE A 302 -6.38 -4.84 8.42
CA ILE A 302 -5.99 -3.74 9.33
C ILE A 302 -4.62 -4.05 9.98
N LEU A 303 -4.43 -5.29 10.40
CA LEU A 303 -3.17 -5.71 11.03
C LEU A 303 -2.00 -5.71 10.04
N LEU A 304 -2.25 -5.95 8.75
CA LEU A 304 -1.25 -5.77 7.70
C LEU A 304 -0.64 -4.36 7.76
N GLU A 305 -1.44 -3.32 7.92
CA GLU A 305 -0.92 -1.94 7.94
C GLU A 305 -0.01 -1.68 9.14
N GLN A 306 -0.34 -2.26 10.30
CA GLN A 306 0.55 -2.23 11.46
C GLN A 306 1.86 -2.95 11.17
N TYR A 307 1.77 -4.16 10.61
CA TYR A 307 2.93 -4.95 10.22
C TYR A 307 3.83 -4.16 9.27
N LEU A 308 3.26 -3.50 8.25
CA LEU A 308 4.03 -2.74 7.27
C LEU A 308 4.82 -1.60 7.93
N ILE A 309 4.18 -0.80 8.79
CA ILE A 309 4.83 0.32 9.49
C ILE A 309 5.96 -0.13 10.41
N GLU A 310 5.82 -1.28 11.07
CA GLU A 310 6.86 -1.83 11.95
C GLU A 310 8.00 -2.47 11.16
N THR A 311 7.67 -3.09 10.02
CA THR A 311 8.60 -3.92 9.27
C THR A 311 9.39 -3.13 8.24
N PHE A 312 8.84 -2.10 7.60
CA PHE A 312 9.47 -1.37 6.49
C PHE A 312 10.05 -0.01 6.91
N GLN A 313 11.13 0.45 6.26
CA GLN A 313 11.70 1.79 6.51
C GLN A 313 10.90 2.88 5.79
N SER A 314 10.97 4.10 6.29
CA SER A 314 10.29 5.27 5.71
C SER A 314 11.23 6.47 5.62
N ALA A 315 10.76 7.56 5.04
CA ALA A 315 11.53 8.80 4.89
C ALA A 315 12.10 9.36 6.20
N ILE A 316 11.51 9.00 7.35
CA ILE A 316 11.94 9.46 8.67
C ILE A 316 12.39 8.31 9.61
N VAL A 317 12.25 7.05 9.20
CA VAL A 317 12.65 5.88 9.99
C VAL A 317 13.59 5.01 9.16
N ASP A 318 14.89 5.07 9.45
CA ASP A 318 15.91 4.19 8.85
C ASP A 318 16.08 2.93 9.70
N GLN A 319 15.81 1.77 9.11
CA GLN A 319 16.01 0.47 9.76
C GLN A 319 17.38 -0.16 9.43
N GLY A 320 18.23 0.54 8.67
CA GLY A 320 19.57 0.10 8.32
C GLY A 320 19.62 -0.95 7.21
N ARG A 321 18.53 -1.14 6.47
CA ARG A 321 18.47 -2.06 5.32
C ARG A 321 19.07 -1.44 4.06
N GLU A 322 19.59 -2.31 3.21
CA GLU A 322 20.11 -1.97 1.88
C GLU A 322 18.96 -1.89 0.87
N GLY A 323 19.13 -1.14 -0.22
CA GLY A 323 18.09 -0.90 -1.22
C GLY A 323 17.40 0.44 -1.05
N LEU A 324 16.09 0.48 -1.32
CA LEU A 324 15.27 1.69 -1.17
C LEU A 324 15.28 2.15 0.27
N LYS A 325 15.46 3.45 0.52
CA LYS A 325 15.33 4.04 1.86
C LYS A 325 13.89 4.39 2.21
N TYR A 326 13.05 4.60 1.20
CA TYR A 326 11.66 5.00 1.36
C TYR A 326 10.71 3.85 0.97
N GLU A 327 10.89 2.71 1.64
CA GLU A 327 10.14 1.47 1.38
C GLU A 327 8.64 1.65 1.61
N MET A 328 8.24 2.31 2.71
CA MET A 328 6.83 2.59 3.00
C MET A 328 6.18 3.47 1.93
N GLU A 329 6.90 4.48 1.46
CA GLU A 329 6.47 5.37 0.39
C GLU A 329 6.37 4.60 -0.94
N TYR A 330 7.28 3.64 -1.19
CA TYR A 330 7.16 2.71 -2.32
C TYR A 330 5.93 1.80 -2.20
N ILE A 331 5.69 1.21 -1.03
CA ILE A 331 4.53 0.36 -0.79
C ILE A 331 3.24 1.15 -1.05
N LEU A 332 3.21 2.43 -0.65
CA LEU A 332 2.06 3.30 -0.87
C LEU A 332 1.90 3.77 -2.33
N CYS A 333 2.99 4.15 -3.01
CA CYS A 333 2.93 4.86 -4.30
C CYS A 333 3.41 4.06 -5.52
N GLY A 334 4.22 3.02 -5.34
CA GLY A 334 4.67 2.11 -6.39
C GLY A 334 5.55 2.74 -7.48
N LYS A 335 6.31 3.80 -7.18
CA LYS A 335 7.24 4.44 -8.14
C LYS A 335 8.61 3.77 -8.10
N ASP A 336 9.39 3.92 -9.17
CA ASP A 336 10.65 3.19 -9.33
C ASP A 336 11.85 3.78 -8.56
N SER A 337 11.70 4.96 -7.91
CA SER A 337 12.78 5.59 -7.14
C SER A 337 12.29 6.18 -5.83
N ASP A 338 13.18 6.22 -4.84
CA ASP A 338 12.95 6.85 -3.54
C ASP A 338 12.43 8.28 -3.71
N ARG A 339 13.13 9.11 -4.48
CA ARG A 339 12.73 10.49 -4.77
C ARG A 339 11.28 10.60 -5.28
N ALA A 340 10.90 9.77 -6.25
CA ALA A 340 9.55 9.81 -6.82
C ALA A 340 8.47 9.29 -5.85
N ASN A 341 8.80 8.30 -5.02
CA ASN A 341 7.91 7.78 -3.98
C ASN A 341 7.69 8.81 -2.87
N LEU A 342 8.76 9.46 -2.42
CA LEU A 342 8.68 10.54 -1.43
C LEU A 342 7.85 11.71 -1.97
N GLU A 343 8.12 12.15 -3.19
CA GLU A 343 7.36 13.22 -3.84
C GLU A 343 5.87 12.89 -3.91
N SER A 344 5.53 11.69 -4.40
CA SER A 344 4.13 11.23 -4.50
C SER A 344 3.46 11.17 -3.14
N THR A 345 4.17 10.69 -2.10
CA THR A 345 3.65 10.62 -0.74
C THR A 345 3.43 12.01 -0.15
N LEU A 346 4.39 12.92 -0.32
CA LEU A 346 4.28 14.28 0.18
C LEU A 346 3.15 15.06 -0.49
N LEU A 347 2.90 14.87 -1.79
CA LEU A 347 1.74 15.45 -2.47
C LEU A 347 0.42 14.97 -1.88
N ARG A 348 0.31 13.67 -1.58
CA ARG A 348 -0.88 13.09 -0.94
C ARG A 348 -1.10 13.65 0.47
N ILE A 349 -0.04 13.78 1.27
CA ILE A 349 -0.14 14.41 2.60
C ILE A 349 -0.47 15.90 2.47
N LEU A 350 0.13 16.61 1.51
CA LEU A 350 -0.11 18.04 1.27
C LEU A 350 -1.59 18.32 1.03
N ALA A 351 -2.24 17.52 0.19
CA ALA A 351 -3.65 17.68 -0.13
C ALA A 351 -4.55 17.46 1.09
N LEU A 352 -4.31 16.42 1.89
CA LEU A 352 -5.02 16.21 3.16
C LEU A 352 -4.85 17.41 4.10
N ARG A 353 -3.61 17.89 4.24
CA ARG A 353 -3.29 19.05 5.08
C ARG A 353 -3.91 20.34 4.57
N GLU A 354 -3.98 20.54 3.26
CA GLU A 354 -4.60 21.72 2.65
C GLU A 354 -6.09 21.77 2.94
N VAL A 355 -6.81 20.64 2.85
CA VAL A 355 -8.21 20.55 3.25
C VAL A 355 -8.39 20.92 4.73
N GLU A 356 -7.57 20.36 5.62
CA GLU A 356 -7.63 20.65 7.06
C GLU A 356 -7.30 22.13 7.38
N ASN A 357 -6.31 22.70 6.69
CA ASN A 357 -5.93 24.10 6.83
C ASN A 357 -6.98 25.07 6.25
N LEU A 358 -7.66 24.69 5.16
CA LEU A 358 -8.82 25.44 4.62
C LEU A 358 -9.97 25.47 5.63
N ILE A 359 -10.29 24.34 6.27
CA ILE A 359 -11.30 24.27 7.32
C ILE A 359 -10.92 25.18 8.49
N ALA A 360 -9.65 25.19 8.89
CA ALA A 360 -9.15 26.05 9.96
C ALA A 360 -9.27 27.55 9.62
N ILE A 361 -8.96 27.96 8.39
CA ILE A 361 -9.14 29.35 7.94
C ILE A 361 -10.62 29.75 7.93
N HIS A 362 -11.50 28.92 7.35
CA HIS A 362 -12.93 29.20 7.30
C HIS A 362 -13.59 29.28 8.68
N SER A 363 -13.03 28.57 9.66
CA SER A 363 -13.48 28.61 11.05
C SER A 363 -12.96 29.83 11.82
N ASP A 364 -12.00 30.60 11.27
CA ASP A 364 -11.41 31.79 11.88
C ASP A 364 -11.89 33.08 11.19
N ALA A 365 -12.88 33.72 11.80
CA ALA A 365 -13.45 34.97 11.29
C ALA A 365 -12.41 36.10 11.11
N LYS A 366 -11.29 36.09 11.84
CA LYS A 366 -10.24 37.09 11.67
C LYS A 366 -9.46 36.84 10.39
N LYS A 367 -9.09 35.60 10.09
CA LYS A 367 -8.39 35.24 8.85
C LYS A 367 -9.26 35.50 7.62
N ILE A 368 -10.56 35.22 7.71
CA ILE A 368 -11.50 35.55 6.65
C ILE A 368 -11.59 37.06 6.44
N ALA A 369 -11.68 37.86 7.50
CA ALA A 369 -11.70 39.32 7.38
C ALA A 369 -10.38 39.87 6.81
N GLU A 370 -9.25 39.23 7.14
CA GLU A 370 -7.95 39.58 6.59
C GLU A 370 -7.89 39.33 5.09
N ALA A 371 -8.22 38.10 4.64
CA ALA A 371 -8.30 37.77 3.21
C ALA A 371 -9.30 38.66 2.45
N ASP A 372 -10.44 38.99 3.05
CA ASP A 372 -11.45 39.91 2.52
C ASP A 372 -10.86 41.31 2.26
N SER A 373 -10.12 41.83 3.25
CA SER A 373 -9.48 43.15 3.13
C SER A 373 -8.43 43.20 2.01
N TYR A 374 -7.62 42.14 1.84
CA TYR A 374 -6.64 42.07 0.75
C TYR A 374 -7.29 41.91 -0.61
N ALA A 375 -8.30 41.05 -0.72
CA ALA A 375 -9.04 40.89 -1.96
C ALA A 375 -9.68 42.21 -2.40
N LEU A 376 -10.22 42.97 -1.44
CA LEU A 376 -10.79 44.29 -1.72
C LEU A 376 -9.71 45.26 -2.20
N ALA A 377 -8.56 45.30 -1.54
CA ALA A 377 -7.44 46.17 -1.91
C ALA A 377 -6.96 45.86 -3.34
N ILE A 378 -6.69 44.59 -3.66
CA ILE A 378 -6.22 44.15 -4.98
C ILE A 378 -7.24 44.47 -6.07
N THR A 379 -8.51 44.09 -5.88
CA THR A 379 -9.54 44.33 -6.91
C THR A 379 -9.92 45.79 -7.06
N THR A 380 -9.80 46.60 -6.01
CA THR A 380 -9.97 48.06 -6.09
C THR A 380 -8.81 48.70 -6.84
N ALA A 381 -7.56 48.33 -6.52
CA ALA A 381 -6.36 48.87 -7.16
C ALA A 381 -6.30 48.53 -8.66
N THR A 382 -6.73 47.31 -9.03
CA THR A 382 -6.76 46.83 -10.43
C THR A 382 -8.05 47.20 -11.18
N ALA A 383 -9.01 47.86 -10.51
CA ALA A 383 -10.34 48.18 -11.05
C ALA A 383 -11.10 46.95 -11.60
N THR A 384 -10.98 45.80 -10.91
CA THR A 384 -11.60 44.51 -11.28
C THR A 384 -12.59 43.97 -10.23
N PRO A 385 -13.62 44.74 -9.83
CA PRO A 385 -14.53 44.33 -8.74
C PRO A 385 -15.31 43.03 -9.02
N ILE A 386 -15.43 42.62 -10.28
CA ILE A 386 -16.10 41.37 -10.68
C ILE A 386 -15.31 40.13 -10.21
N LEU A 387 -13.99 40.27 -10.01
CA LEU A 387 -13.10 39.17 -9.63
C LEU A 387 -12.91 39.05 -8.11
N TYR A 388 -13.61 39.87 -7.33
CA TYR A 388 -13.45 39.97 -5.89
C TYR A 388 -13.50 38.60 -5.18
N GLU A 389 -14.56 37.82 -5.41
CA GLU A 389 -14.73 36.51 -4.77
C GLU A 389 -13.62 35.54 -5.20
N ALA A 390 -13.26 35.53 -6.49
CA ALA A 390 -12.19 34.67 -7.00
C ALA A 390 -10.83 35.01 -6.35
N VAL A 391 -10.49 36.30 -6.24
CA VAL A 391 -9.25 36.75 -5.59
C VAL A 391 -9.25 36.39 -4.10
N LYS A 392 -10.36 36.59 -3.40
CA LYS A 392 -10.49 36.25 -1.97
C LYS A 392 -10.25 34.76 -1.72
N TYR A 393 -10.92 33.89 -2.46
CA TYR A 393 -10.76 32.45 -2.28
C TYR A 393 -9.40 31.95 -2.79
N GLY A 394 -8.82 32.57 -3.82
CA GLY A 394 -7.45 32.31 -4.24
C GLY A 394 -6.44 32.61 -3.13
N ILE A 395 -6.56 33.75 -2.44
CA ILE A 395 -5.70 34.10 -1.30
C ILE A 395 -5.82 33.06 -0.17
N ILE A 396 -7.05 32.63 0.15
CA ILE A 396 -7.30 31.63 1.18
C ILE A 396 -6.63 30.28 0.82
N ALA A 397 -6.74 29.85 -0.44
CA ALA A 397 -6.11 28.63 -0.93
C ALA A 397 -4.58 28.70 -0.81
N VAL A 398 -3.95 29.78 -1.28
CA VAL A 398 -2.49 29.95 -1.14
C VAL A 398 -2.06 29.95 0.31
N TRP A 399 -2.84 30.60 1.19
CA TRP A 399 -2.51 30.62 2.60
C TRP A 399 -2.55 29.23 3.22
N ALA A 400 -3.58 28.44 2.90
CA ALA A 400 -3.68 27.05 3.33
C ALA A 400 -2.52 26.21 2.79
N LEU A 401 -2.17 26.34 1.50
CA LEU A 401 -1.07 25.61 0.87
C LEU A 401 0.28 25.90 1.55
N ILE A 402 0.60 27.18 1.82
CA ILE A 402 1.83 27.56 2.50
C ILE A 402 1.87 26.98 3.91
N GLU A 403 0.76 27.01 4.64
CA GLU A 403 0.67 26.40 5.95
C GLU A 403 0.86 24.86 5.87
N SER A 404 0.33 24.21 4.84
CA SER A 404 0.51 22.77 4.59
C SER A 404 1.95 22.40 4.24
N VAL A 405 2.66 23.24 3.47
CA VAL A 405 4.10 23.07 3.21
C VAL A 405 4.90 23.14 4.53
N LEU A 406 4.56 24.08 5.41
CA LEU A 406 5.18 24.17 6.74
C LEU A 406 4.87 22.92 7.59
N ASP A 407 3.68 22.32 7.43
CA ASP A 407 3.31 21.06 8.08
C ASP A 407 4.19 19.91 7.61
N LEU A 408 4.39 19.75 6.29
CA LEU A 408 5.26 18.71 5.75
C LEU A 408 6.69 18.79 6.30
N ARG A 409 7.26 20.01 6.37
CA ARG A 409 8.60 20.23 6.93
C ARG A 409 8.70 19.80 8.39
N THR A 410 7.65 20.08 9.18
CA THR A 410 7.58 19.66 10.59
C THR A 410 7.46 18.14 10.70
N LEU A 411 6.61 17.52 9.88
CA LEU A 411 6.41 16.06 9.85
C LEU A 411 7.70 15.32 9.46
N LEU A 412 8.42 15.79 8.44
CA LEU A 412 9.71 15.24 8.01
C LEU A 412 10.83 15.41 9.05
N CYS A 413 10.65 16.31 10.02
CA CYS A 413 11.55 16.43 11.17
C CYS A 413 11.13 15.56 12.37
N GLY A 414 10.12 14.71 12.21
CA GLY A 414 9.56 13.87 13.27
C GLY A 414 8.60 14.60 14.22
N GLY A 415 8.23 15.85 13.90
CA GLY A 415 7.26 16.63 14.65
C GLY A 415 5.83 16.17 14.41
N ARG A 416 4.89 16.77 15.16
CA ARG A 416 3.46 16.46 15.11
C ARG A 416 2.63 17.68 14.74
N ILE A 417 1.59 17.48 13.93
CA ILE A 417 0.71 18.53 13.45
C ILE A 417 -0.73 18.27 13.91
N ALA A 418 -1.40 19.31 14.41
CA ALA A 418 -2.80 19.23 14.82
C ALA A 418 -3.70 18.87 13.64
N ILE A 419 -4.66 17.97 13.86
CA ILE A 419 -5.66 17.57 12.86
C ILE A 419 -6.35 18.81 12.29
N VAL A 420 -7.02 19.58 13.14
CA VAL A 420 -7.54 20.92 12.80
C VAL A 420 -6.81 21.96 13.64
N LYS A 421 -6.14 22.90 12.98
CA LYS A 421 -5.34 23.92 13.66
C LYS A 421 -6.19 24.97 14.37
N THR A 422 -5.75 25.34 15.56
CA THR A 422 -6.21 26.54 16.26
C THR A 422 -5.33 27.75 15.93
N PRO A 423 -5.75 28.99 16.28
CA PRO A 423 -4.91 30.17 16.10
C PRO A 423 -3.56 30.10 16.82
N VAL A 424 -3.42 29.27 17.86
CA VAL A 424 -2.16 29.10 18.60
C VAL A 424 -1.15 28.29 17.78
N GLU A 425 -1.63 27.28 17.08
CA GLU A 425 -0.86 26.33 16.26
C GLU A 425 -0.59 26.86 14.84
N TRP A 426 -1.30 27.91 14.43
CA TRP A 426 -1.10 28.57 13.13
C TRP A 426 0.25 29.32 13.05
N THR A 427 0.95 29.21 11.92
CA THR A 427 2.33 29.71 11.79
C THR A 427 2.51 30.81 10.74
N SER A 428 1.88 30.67 9.58
CA SER A 428 2.03 31.60 8.46
C SER A 428 1.19 32.87 8.64
N GLU A 429 1.71 33.99 8.14
CA GLU A 429 1.03 35.29 8.14
C GLU A 429 0.78 35.74 6.70
N LEU A 430 -0.42 36.28 6.44
CA LEU A 430 -0.77 36.86 5.16
C LEU A 430 0.17 38.06 4.90
N LEU A 431 0.70 38.18 3.67
CA LEU A 431 1.75 39.11 3.21
C LEU A 431 3.22 38.80 3.53
N ASN A 432 3.51 37.72 4.24
CA ASN A 432 4.91 37.35 4.50
C ASN A 432 5.26 36.02 3.83
N PHE A 433 4.56 35.68 2.75
CA PHE A 433 4.63 34.39 2.06
C PHE A 433 6.03 34.07 1.56
N SER A 434 6.75 35.03 0.94
CA SER A 434 8.12 34.81 0.49
C SER A 434 9.06 34.34 1.59
N SER A 435 8.85 34.80 2.83
CA SER A 435 9.66 34.39 3.98
C SER A 435 9.45 32.92 4.39
N TYR A 436 8.37 32.28 3.94
CA TYR A 436 8.05 30.87 4.19
C TYR A 436 8.44 29.96 3.02
N LEU A 437 8.77 30.51 1.85
CA LEU A 437 9.23 29.73 0.68
C LEU A 437 10.60 29.09 0.89
N GLY A 438 11.47 29.71 1.70
CA GLY A 438 12.72 29.09 2.11
C GLY A 438 12.52 27.87 3.03
N THR A 439 13.49 26.96 3.08
CA THR A 439 13.40 25.65 3.78
C THR A 439 13.57 25.72 5.30
N GLY A 440 13.93 26.89 5.85
CA GLY A 440 14.28 27.05 7.26
C GLY A 440 13.09 27.24 8.22
N LYS A 441 11.87 27.50 7.72
CA LYS A 441 10.68 27.68 8.55
C LYS A 441 9.82 26.41 8.56
N LYS A 442 9.27 26.10 9.73
CA LYS A 442 8.44 24.93 10.03
C LYS A 442 7.15 25.36 10.72
N ALA A 443 6.11 24.56 10.62
CA ALA A 443 4.87 24.79 11.37
C ALA A 443 5.11 24.54 12.87
N LYS A 444 4.34 25.21 13.72
CA LYS A 444 4.32 24.94 15.16
C LYS A 444 3.83 23.52 15.42
N GLU A 445 4.58 22.81 16.26
CA GLU A 445 4.22 21.47 16.67
C GLU A 445 3.02 21.46 17.62
N SER A 446 2.24 20.36 17.59
CA SER A 446 1.11 20.11 18.48
C SER A 446 1.35 18.88 19.34
N GLU A 447 1.02 18.96 20.64
CA GLU A 447 1.17 17.82 21.56
C GLU A 447 0.20 16.67 21.25
N ILE A 448 -0.98 16.98 20.70
CA ILE A 448 -2.08 16.02 20.40
C ILE A 448 -2.23 15.84 18.88
N GLY A 449 -1.18 16.16 18.11
CA GLY A 449 -1.17 16.06 16.65
C GLY A 449 -0.80 14.69 16.10
N LEU A 450 -0.97 14.55 14.79
CA LEU A 450 -0.55 13.41 13.98
C LEU A 450 0.92 13.57 13.55
N ALA A 451 1.68 12.48 13.62
CA ALA A 451 3.03 12.37 13.10
C ALA A 451 3.02 11.86 11.64
N TYR A 452 4.18 11.88 10.98
CA TYR A 452 4.32 11.44 9.59
C TYR A 452 3.80 10.00 9.36
N ASN A 453 4.15 9.06 10.24
CA ASN A 453 3.69 7.67 10.12
C ASN A 453 2.16 7.54 10.33
N ASP A 454 1.52 8.46 11.04
CA ASP A 454 0.07 8.48 11.18
C ASP A 454 -0.59 8.88 9.86
N TYR A 455 0.01 9.82 9.12
CA TYR A 455 -0.41 10.15 7.76
C TYR A 455 -0.20 8.98 6.78
N LEU A 456 0.91 8.25 6.87
CA LEU A 456 1.10 7.03 6.07
C LEU A 456 -0.01 6.01 6.31
N ARG A 457 -0.43 5.82 7.57
CA ARG A 457 -1.56 4.95 7.93
C ARG A 457 -2.86 5.42 7.28
N ILE A 458 -3.19 6.71 7.43
CA ILE A 458 -4.38 7.29 6.80
C ILE A 458 -4.36 7.05 5.29
N LEU A 459 -3.23 7.26 4.62
CA LEU A 459 -3.12 7.04 3.17
C LEU A 459 -3.27 5.56 2.78
N MET A 460 -2.74 4.63 3.58
CA MET A 460 -2.93 3.19 3.36
C MET A 460 -4.39 2.75 3.49
N LEU A 461 -5.23 3.45 4.27
CA LEU A 461 -6.67 3.17 4.37
C LEU A 461 -7.34 3.19 2.99
N PHE A 462 -6.92 4.14 2.15
CA PHE A 462 -7.50 4.41 0.83
C PHE A 462 -6.82 3.64 -0.31
N GLU A 463 -5.73 2.91 -0.04
CA GLU A 463 -5.06 2.06 -1.03
C GLU A 463 -5.60 0.63 -0.94
N ALA A 464 -5.73 -0.03 -2.10
CA ALA A 464 -6.11 -1.44 -2.16
C ALA A 464 -5.10 -2.31 -1.40
N LYS A 465 -5.59 -3.15 -0.48
CA LYS A 465 -4.72 -3.97 0.39
C LYS A 465 -3.86 -4.95 -0.40
N SER A 466 -4.38 -5.45 -1.52
CA SER A 466 -3.62 -6.28 -2.46
C SER A 466 -2.42 -5.52 -3.06
N ASN A 467 -2.58 -4.25 -3.44
CA ASN A 467 -1.47 -3.43 -3.94
C ASN A 467 -0.38 -3.26 -2.87
N LEU A 468 -0.78 -2.95 -1.63
CA LEU A 468 0.15 -2.83 -0.51
C LEU A 468 0.92 -4.14 -0.28
N ALA A 469 0.21 -5.27 -0.25
CA ALA A 469 0.79 -6.59 -0.06
C ALA A 469 1.75 -6.98 -1.19
N TYR A 470 1.37 -6.81 -2.46
CA TYR A 470 2.23 -7.13 -3.60
C TYR A 470 3.48 -6.25 -3.65
N ARG A 471 3.37 -4.95 -3.37
CA ARG A 471 4.53 -4.05 -3.33
C ARG A 471 5.44 -4.34 -2.13
N ALA A 472 4.89 -4.71 -0.98
CA ALA A 472 5.70 -5.21 0.14
C ALA A 472 6.47 -6.48 -0.26
N MET A 473 5.81 -7.41 -0.96
CA MET A 473 6.46 -8.62 -1.48
C MET A 473 7.52 -8.32 -2.55
N ASP A 474 7.42 -7.23 -3.31
CA ASP A 474 8.49 -6.79 -4.21
C ASP A 474 9.78 -6.49 -3.44
N ILE A 475 9.67 -5.71 -2.35
CA ILE A 475 10.82 -5.37 -1.49
C ILE A 475 11.41 -6.66 -0.91
N CYS A 476 10.57 -7.52 -0.32
CA CYS A 476 11.00 -8.79 0.25
C CYS A 476 11.75 -9.66 -0.78
N GLU A 477 11.21 -9.82 -1.98
CA GLU A 477 11.86 -10.62 -3.03
C GLU A 477 13.19 -10.02 -3.48
N ILE A 478 13.25 -8.70 -3.68
CA ILE A 478 14.47 -8.00 -4.12
C ILE A 478 15.58 -8.16 -3.07
N GLU A 479 15.25 -7.96 -1.80
CA GLU A 479 16.22 -8.11 -0.71
C GLU A 479 16.70 -9.56 -0.57
N ILE A 480 15.79 -10.54 -0.58
CA ILE A 480 16.15 -11.96 -0.49
C ILE A 480 17.05 -12.37 -1.66
N ARG A 481 16.77 -11.88 -2.88
CA ARG A 481 17.60 -12.14 -4.07
C ARG A 481 18.98 -11.47 -4.01
N GLY A 482 19.15 -10.47 -3.14
CA GLY A 482 20.45 -9.88 -2.83
C GLY A 482 21.35 -10.75 -1.94
N VAL A 483 20.79 -11.77 -1.29
CA VAL A 483 21.54 -12.68 -0.42
C VAL A 483 22.20 -13.82 -1.22
N GLU A 484 23.45 -14.15 -0.89
CA GLU A 484 24.20 -15.24 -1.52
C GLU A 484 23.41 -16.56 -1.46
N HIS A 485 23.28 -17.23 -2.62
CA HIS A 485 22.53 -18.47 -2.85
C HIS A 485 21.00 -18.34 -2.94
N TYR A 486 20.45 -17.12 -2.93
CA TYR A 486 19.01 -16.84 -3.07
C TYR A 486 18.67 -16.02 -4.32
N GLU A 487 19.59 -15.89 -5.27
CA GLU A 487 19.50 -14.99 -6.42
C GLU A 487 18.27 -15.26 -7.32
N ASN A 488 17.80 -16.52 -7.30
CA ASN A 488 16.64 -17.02 -8.06
C ASN A 488 15.38 -17.20 -7.19
N PHE A 489 15.36 -16.67 -5.96
CA PHE A 489 14.17 -16.72 -5.12
C PHE A 489 13.01 -15.95 -5.78
N ARG A 490 11.80 -16.51 -5.70
CA ARG A 490 10.58 -15.91 -6.27
C ARG A 490 9.41 -16.08 -5.31
N MET A 491 8.70 -15.00 -5.03
CA MET A 491 7.61 -14.98 -4.06
C MET A 491 6.41 -15.83 -4.51
N ASP A 492 6.13 -15.89 -5.80
CA ASP A 492 5.09 -16.73 -6.41
C ASP A 492 5.48 -18.22 -6.50
N HIS A 493 6.62 -18.61 -5.93
CA HIS A 493 6.99 -20.02 -5.70
C HIS A 493 6.89 -20.44 -4.23
N VAL A 494 6.53 -19.51 -3.34
CA VAL A 494 6.48 -19.75 -1.90
C VAL A 494 5.15 -20.40 -1.55
N LEU A 495 5.18 -21.69 -1.22
CA LEU A 495 4.03 -22.45 -0.74
C LEU A 495 3.69 -22.08 0.69
N VAL A 496 2.41 -21.81 0.92
CA VAL A 496 1.83 -21.62 2.27
C VAL A 496 1.01 -22.81 2.72
N LYS A 497 0.52 -23.62 1.76
CA LYS A 497 -0.27 -24.81 2.01
C LYS A 497 -0.03 -25.86 0.93
N ALA A 498 0.02 -27.14 1.33
CA ALA A 498 -0.11 -28.24 0.37
C ALA A 498 -0.74 -29.50 0.99
N ASP A 499 -1.66 -30.11 0.24
CA ASP A 499 -2.27 -31.40 0.54
C ASP A 499 -1.44 -32.51 -0.12
N MET A 500 -0.90 -33.38 0.73
CA MET A 500 0.05 -34.43 0.35
C MET A 500 -0.61 -35.80 0.47
N LYS A 501 -0.65 -36.52 -0.64
CA LYS A 501 -1.20 -37.88 -0.73
C LYS A 501 -0.07 -38.88 -0.87
N TYR A 502 -0.06 -39.85 0.04
CA TYR A 502 0.97 -40.86 0.14
C TYR A 502 0.37 -42.21 -0.25
N SER A 503 1.02 -42.92 -1.18
CA SER A 503 0.73 -44.31 -1.49
C SER A 503 1.90 -45.18 -1.06
N PHE A 504 1.62 -46.26 -0.35
CA PHE A 504 2.63 -47.21 0.12
C PHE A 504 2.30 -48.62 -0.37
N ASP A 505 3.30 -49.31 -0.88
CA ASP A 505 3.18 -50.70 -1.33
C ASP A 505 3.97 -51.63 -0.39
N ALA A 506 3.30 -52.65 0.15
CA ALA A 506 3.89 -53.66 1.03
C ALA A 506 3.52 -55.08 0.58
N SER A 507 4.30 -56.09 0.98
CA SER A 507 3.98 -57.50 0.72
C SER A 507 3.69 -58.24 2.02
N PRO A 508 2.82 -59.25 1.99
CA PRO A 508 2.60 -60.10 3.14
C PRO A 508 3.87 -60.87 3.50
N ILE A 509 4.17 -60.98 4.80
CA ILE A 509 5.32 -61.74 5.29
C ILE A 509 4.86 -63.15 5.67
N PHE A 510 3.82 -63.26 6.50
CA PHE A 510 3.43 -64.51 7.13
C PHE A 510 2.48 -65.35 6.27
N PHE A 511 1.71 -64.73 5.37
CA PHE A 511 0.91 -65.50 4.40
C PHE A 511 1.76 -66.32 3.44
N THR A 512 3.03 -65.96 3.23
CA THR A 512 3.97 -66.79 2.46
C THR A 512 4.22 -68.15 3.11
N PHE A 513 4.03 -68.28 4.44
CA PHE A 513 4.15 -69.56 5.16
C PHE A 513 2.84 -70.35 5.26
N VAL A 514 1.74 -69.83 4.68
CA VAL A 514 0.44 -70.51 4.63
C VAL A 514 0.20 -71.00 3.21
N PRO A 515 0.40 -72.30 2.89
CA PRO A 515 0.32 -72.83 1.53
C PRO A 515 -1.02 -72.54 0.83
N GLN A 516 -2.11 -72.46 1.59
CA GLN A 516 -3.45 -72.18 1.06
C GLN A 516 -3.64 -70.72 0.60
N LEU A 517 -2.76 -69.81 1.02
CA LEU A 517 -2.78 -68.37 0.75
C LEU A 517 -1.63 -67.91 -0.16
N GLN A 518 -0.63 -68.75 -0.40
CA GLN A 518 0.45 -68.46 -1.35
C GLN A 518 -0.12 -68.13 -2.74
N GLY A 519 0.30 -66.99 -3.31
CA GLY A 519 -0.12 -66.53 -4.63
C GLY A 519 -1.57 -66.03 -4.72
N LYS A 520 -2.28 -65.85 -3.59
CA LYS A 520 -3.62 -65.24 -3.55
C LYS A 520 -3.60 -63.75 -3.20
N TYR A 521 -2.50 -63.26 -2.66
CA TYR A 521 -2.32 -61.86 -2.27
C TYR A 521 -1.03 -61.35 -2.89
N ASP A 522 -1.17 -60.39 -3.81
CA ASP A 522 -0.04 -59.80 -4.55
C ASP A 522 0.65 -58.68 -3.74
N GLY A 523 -0.03 -58.11 -2.76
CA GLY A 523 0.48 -57.08 -1.87
C GLY A 523 -0.63 -56.30 -1.16
N TYR A 524 -0.23 -55.31 -0.38
CA TYR A 524 -1.09 -54.29 0.21
C TYR A 524 -0.72 -52.95 -0.42
N ARG A 525 -1.71 -52.25 -0.97
CA ARG A 525 -1.60 -50.83 -1.27
C ARG A 525 -2.32 -50.06 -0.19
N MET A 526 -1.62 -49.14 0.45
CA MET A 526 -2.15 -48.34 1.55
C MET A 526 -1.99 -46.87 1.24
N GLU A 527 -3.03 -46.09 1.52
CA GLU A 527 -3.00 -44.65 1.33
C GLU A 527 -3.01 -43.92 2.67
N ALA A 528 -2.37 -42.77 2.71
CA ALA A 528 -2.44 -41.79 3.79
C ALA A 528 -2.49 -40.40 3.18
N GLU A 529 -3.15 -39.47 3.85
CA GLU A 529 -3.22 -38.07 3.46
C GLU A 529 -2.76 -37.23 4.65
N ASN A 530 -2.04 -36.16 4.35
CA ASN A 530 -1.68 -35.16 5.34
C ASN A 530 -1.57 -33.78 4.67
N VAL A 531 -1.69 -32.72 5.46
CA VAL A 531 -1.66 -31.34 4.99
C VAL A 531 -0.68 -30.58 5.87
N PHE A 532 0.12 -29.70 5.27
CA PHE A 532 0.74 -28.60 6.01
C PHE A 532 0.12 -27.28 5.55
N SER A 533 -0.05 -26.36 6.50
CA SER A 533 -0.55 -25.01 6.29
C SER A 533 0.10 -24.09 7.32
N TYR A 534 0.63 -22.95 6.88
CA TYR A 534 1.00 -21.86 7.79
C TYR A 534 -0.17 -20.91 8.08
N LEU A 535 -1.20 -20.94 7.24
CA LEU A 535 -2.42 -20.12 7.34
C LEU A 535 -3.40 -20.65 8.38
#